data_AF-A0A4Q5W9A7-F1
#
_entry.id   AF-A0A4Q5W9A7-F1
#
_cell.length_a   1.000
_cell.length_b   1.000
_cell.length_c   1.000
_cell.angle_alpha   90.00
_cell.angle_beta   90.00
_cell.angle_gamma   90.00
#
_symmetry.space_group_name_H-M   'P 1'
#
loop_
_entity.id
_entity.type
_entity.pdbx_description
1 polymer ?
#
loop_
_entity_poly.entity_id
_entity_poly.type
_entity_poly.pdbx_seq_one_letter_code
_entity_poly.pdbx_strand_id
1 'polypeptide(L)'
;MTTLMVRAVRPADLPAITAIYAHAVISGTASYEYDPPSLAEMTARHDAIVSANYPYIVATDAAGAILGYAYAGPFRSRPAYRFTVE
;
A
#
# COMPACT_ATOMS: atom_id res chain seq x y z
N MET A 1 14.37 -15.96 -15.64
CA MET A 1 14.15 -14.65 -14.99
C MET A 1 12.65 -14.42 -14.90
N THR A 2 12.13 -14.14 -13.71
CA THR A 2 10.70 -13.81 -13.53
C THR A 2 10.48 -12.39 -14.04
N THR A 3 9.60 -12.21 -15.03
CA THR A 3 9.24 -10.87 -15.50
C THR A 3 8.46 -10.15 -14.41
N LEU A 4 8.96 -8.99 -13.98
CA LEU A 4 8.32 -8.12 -13.02
C LEU A 4 7.56 -7.01 -13.75
N MET A 5 6.31 -6.77 -13.37
CA MET A 5 5.50 -5.66 -13.87
C MET A 5 5.06 -4.76 -12.71
N VAL A 6 5.09 -3.44 -12.91
CA VAL A 6 4.59 -2.46 -11.94
C VAL A 6 3.40 -1.72 -12.54
N ARG A 7 2.32 -1.60 -11.75
CA ARG A 7 1.09 -0.93 -12.17
C ARG A 7 0.36 -0.30 -10.99
N ALA A 8 -0.59 0.58 -11.28
CA ALA A 8 -1.53 1.08 -10.28
C ALA A 8 -2.34 -0.07 -9.64
N VAL A 9 -2.66 0.11 -8.36
CA VAL A 9 -3.53 -0.79 -7.61
C VAL A 9 -4.96 -0.76 -8.16
N ARG A 10 -5.58 -1.93 -8.15
CA ARG A 10 -6.99 -2.14 -8.46
C ARG A 10 -7.68 -2.68 -7.20
N PRO A 11 -9.00 -2.50 -7.04
CA PRO A 11 -9.72 -3.04 -5.88
C PRO A 11 -9.50 -4.55 -5.65
N ALA A 12 -9.33 -5.32 -6.73
CA ALA A 12 -9.06 -6.76 -6.65
C ALA A 12 -7.70 -7.13 -6.02
N ASP A 13 -6.76 -6.18 -5.92
CA ASP A 13 -5.44 -6.41 -5.33
C ASP A 13 -5.45 -6.22 -3.79
N LEU A 14 -6.45 -5.49 -3.26
CA LEU A 14 -6.52 -5.12 -1.85
C LEU A 14 -6.51 -6.31 -0.88
N PRO A 15 -7.14 -7.47 -1.18
CA PRO A 15 -6.99 -8.65 -0.34
C PRO A 15 -5.53 -9.13 -0.20
N ALA A 16 -4.76 -9.13 -1.30
CA ALA A 16 -3.36 -9.53 -1.27
C ALA A 16 -2.48 -8.51 -0.53
N ILE A 17 -2.73 -7.22 -0.78
CA ILE A 17 -2.06 -6.11 -0.06
C ILE A 17 -2.31 -6.21 1.45
N THR A 18 -3.57 -6.46 1.84
CA THR A 18 -3.97 -6.62 3.25
C THR A 18 -3.22 -7.78 3.89
N ALA A 19 -3.09 -8.92 3.18
CA ALA A 19 -2.35 -10.08 3.69
C ALA A 19 -0.84 -9.78 3.85
N ILE A 20 -0.23 -9.07 2.89
CA ILE A 20 1.19 -8.65 2.97
C ILE A 20 1.39 -7.73 4.18
N TYR A 21 0.51 -6.74 4.35
CA TYR A 21 0.61 -5.81 5.47
C TYR A 21 0.39 -6.48 6.83
N ALA A 22 -0.60 -7.37 6.92
CA ALA A 22 -0.88 -8.12 8.13
C ALA A 22 0.32 -8.97 8.57
N HIS A 23 0.99 -9.62 7.62
CA HIS A 23 2.24 -10.34 7.91
C HIS A 23 3.32 -9.39 8.45
N ALA A 24 3.51 -8.22 7.82
CA ALA A 24 4.50 -7.24 8.28
C ALA A 24 4.23 -6.69 9.69
N VAL A 25 2.95 -6.54 10.07
CA VAL A 25 2.52 -6.15 11.42
C VAL A 25 2.84 -7.25 12.45
N ILE A 26 2.48 -8.49 12.16
CA ILE A 26 2.63 -9.61 13.13
C ILE A 26 4.10 -10.02 13.30
N SER A 27 4.88 -9.99 12.22
CA SER A 27 6.20 -10.64 12.18
C SER A 27 7.38 -9.68 12.05
N GLY A 28 7.15 -8.37 12.01
CA GLY A 28 8.16 -7.40 11.63
C GLY A 28 8.11 -6.10 12.43
N THR A 29 8.93 -5.14 12.00
CA THR A 29 9.05 -3.80 12.61
C THR A 29 8.84 -2.69 11.58
N ALA A 30 8.39 -3.04 10.37
CA ALA A 30 8.15 -2.11 9.28
C ALA A 30 6.90 -1.25 9.51
N SER A 31 5.95 -1.76 10.31
CA SER A 31 4.80 -1.01 10.80
C SER A 31 4.91 -0.87 12.32
N TYR A 32 4.37 0.23 12.84
CA TYR A 32 4.22 0.48 14.28
C TYR A 32 2.79 0.16 14.75
N GLU A 33 1.95 -0.44 13.91
CA GLU A 33 0.65 -0.98 14.32
C GLU A 33 0.83 -2.29 15.10
N TYR A 34 -0.01 -2.51 16.11
CA TYR A 34 -0.01 -3.74 16.90
C TYR A 34 -0.94 -4.80 16.32
N ASP A 35 -2.11 -4.38 15.84
CA ASP A 35 -3.14 -5.26 15.29
C ASP A 35 -3.24 -5.04 13.76
N PRO A 36 -3.24 -6.12 12.95
CA PRO A 36 -3.44 -6.00 11.51
C PRO A 36 -4.78 -5.34 11.16
N PRO A 37 -4.79 -4.34 10.26
CA PRO A 37 -6.03 -3.73 9.79
C PRO A 37 -6.87 -4.73 8.99
N SER A 38 -8.19 -4.55 9.05
CA SER A 38 -9.12 -5.31 8.22
C SER A 38 -9.03 -4.92 6.74
N LEU A 39 -9.58 -5.74 5.85
CA LEU A 39 -9.71 -5.39 4.42
C LEU A 39 -10.52 -4.10 4.23
N ALA A 40 -11.54 -3.85 5.04
CA ALA A 40 -12.34 -2.63 4.97
C ALA A 40 -11.50 -1.39 5.31
N GLU A 41 -10.67 -1.49 6.36
CA GLU A 41 -9.74 -0.42 6.75
C GLU A 41 -8.68 -0.19 5.67
N MET A 42 -8.07 -1.25 5.14
CA MET A 42 -7.09 -1.14 4.05
C MET A 42 -7.68 -0.52 2.77
N THR A 43 -8.95 -0.83 2.48
CA THR A 43 -9.68 -0.22 1.36
C THR A 43 -9.89 1.27 1.59
N ALA A 44 -10.35 1.67 2.79
CA ALA A 44 -10.53 3.08 3.12
C ALA A 44 -9.22 3.88 3.04
N ARG A 45 -8.10 3.30 3.51
CA ARG A 45 -6.77 3.91 3.40
C ARG A 45 -6.33 4.07 1.94
N HIS A 46 -6.51 3.05 1.11
CA HIS A 46 -6.24 3.13 -0.32
C HIS A 46 -7.02 4.28 -0.98
N ASP A 47 -8.32 4.36 -0.73
CA ASP A 47 -9.19 5.38 -1.34
C ASP A 47 -8.82 6.80 -0.88
N ALA A 48 -8.43 6.97 0.38
CA ALA A 48 -7.92 8.25 0.90
C ALA A 48 -6.64 8.69 0.18
N ILE A 49 -5.70 7.78 -0.05
CA ILE A 49 -4.43 8.06 -0.76
C ILE A 49 -4.69 8.41 -2.23
N VAL A 50 -5.48 7.60 -2.94
CA VAL A 50 -5.76 7.79 -4.37
C VAL A 50 -6.62 9.03 -4.61
N SER A 51 -7.62 9.30 -3.77
CA SER A 51 -8.46 10.51 -3.88
C SER A 51 -7.67 11.80 -3.61
N ALA A 52 -6.59 11.73 -2.83
CA ALA A 52 -5.62 12.81 -2.64
C ALA A 52 -4.57 12.90 -3.78
N ASN A 53 -4.76 12.13 -4.87
CA ASN A 53 -3.92 12.12 -6.06
C ASN A 53 -2.47 11.65 -5.83
N TYR A 54 -2.27 10.77 -4.84
CA TYR A 54 -0.99 10.10 -4.61
C TYR A 54 -0.92 8.73 -5.30
N PRO A 55 0.28 8.28 -5.72
CA PRO A 55 0.46 6.98 -6.34
C PRO A 55 0.26 5.85 -5.32
N TYR A 56 -0.43 4.81 -5.76
CA TYR A 56 -0.51 3.52 -5.08
C TYR A 56 -0.28 2.42 -6.13
N ILE A 57 0.81 1.68 -5.98
CA ILE A 57 1.30 0.71 -6.97
C ILE A 57 1.49 -0.68 -6.38
N VAL A 58 1.39 -1.68 -7.24
CA VAL A 58 1.75 -3.08 -6.97
C VAL A 58 2.80 -3.56 -7.95
N ALA A 59 3.66 -4.45 -7.47
CA ALA A 59 4.53 -5.27 -8.30
C ALA A 59 3.89 -6.65 -8.49
N THR A 60 3.86 -7.15 -9.73
CA THR A 60 3.34 -8.48 -10.06
C THR A 60 4.35 -9.29 -10.87
N ASP A 61 4.22 -10.62 -10.80
CA ASP A 61 4.82 -11.49 -11.80
C ASP A 61 4.02 -11.48 -13.12
N ALA A 62 4.47 -12.27 -14.10
CA ALA A 62 3.82 -12.42 -15.39
C ALA A 62 2.45 -13.13 -15.33
N ALA A 63 2.17 -13.89 -14.27
CA ALA A 63 0.88 -14.54 -14.03
C ALA A 63 -0.11 -13.61 -13.29
N GLY A 64 0.34 -12.43 -12.85
CA GLY A 64 -0.45 -11.45 -12.12
C GLY A 64 -0.44 -11.64 -10.62
N ALA A 65 0.40 -12.53 -10.07
CA ALA A 65 0.53 -12.67 -8.62
C ALA A 65 1.17 -11.42 -8.02
N ILE A 66 0.55 -10.88 -6.96
CA ILE A 66 1.08 -9.70 -6.24
C ILE A 66 2.31 -10.12 -5.44
N LEU A 67 3.44 -9.46 -5.71
CA LEU A 67 4.71 -9.70 -5.03
C LEU A 67 5.02 -8.64 -3.97
N GLY A 68 4.36 -7.49 -4.04
CA GLY A 68 4.57 -6.37 -3.14
C GLY A 68 3.77 -5.15 -3.59
N TYR A 69 3.72 -4.15 -2.73
CA TYR A 69 3.05 -2.89 -3.00
C TYR A 69 3.82 -1.72 -2.40
N ALA A 70 3.55 -0.52 -2.89
CA ALA A 70 4.06 0.72 -2.35
C ALA A 70 3.05 1.83 -2.62
N TYR A 71 3.05 2.85 -1.79
CA TYR A 71 2.29 4.08 -2.01
C TYR A 71 3.09 5.27 -1.51
N ALA A 72 2.71 6.47 -1.96
CA ALA A 72 3.13 7.69 -1.32
C ALA A 72 1.94 8.33 -0.61
N GLY A 73 2.17 9.07 0.47
CA GLY A 73 1.18 9.83 1.20
C GLY A 73 1.76 11.13 1.76
N PRO A 74 0.93 12.00 2.34
CA PRO A 74 1.43 13.22 2.96
C PRO A 74 2.22 12.88 4.22
N PHE A 75 3.48 13.33 4.32
CA PHE A 75 4.31 13.07 5.49
C PHE A 75 3.68 13.64 6.79
N ARG A 76 3.22 14.89 6.74
CA ARG A 76 2.53 15.56 7.86
C ARG A 76 1.53 16.58 7.34
N SER A 77 0.43 16.79 8.09
CA SER A 77 -0.65 17.72 7.71
C SER A 77 -0.29 19.21 7.80
N ARG A 78 0.85 19.57 8.41
CA ARG A 78 1.22 20.99 8.57
C ARG A 78 1.62 21.59 7.21
N PRO A 79 1.21 22.82 6.87
CA PRO A 79 1.50 23.46 5.57
C PRO A 79 2.98 23.53 5.17
N ALA A 80 3.88 23.49 6.16
CA ALA A 80 5.33 23.44 5.95
C ALA A 80 5.78 22.18 5.19
N TYR A 81 5.04 21.07 5.27
CA TYR A 81 5.37 19.79 4.63
C TYR A 81 4.63 19.53 3.32
N ARG A 82 3.96 20.55 2.74
CA ARG A 82 3.14 20.37 1.51
C ARG A 82 3.91 19.85 0.29
N PHE A 83 5.25 19.88 0.34
CA PHE A 83 6.14 19.39 -0.73
C PHE A 83 6.87 18.10 -0.34
N THR A 84 6.48 17.43 0.75
CA THR A 84 7.12 16.23 1.27
C THR A 84 6.09 15.10 1.37
N VAL A 85 6.48 13.94 0.87
CA VAL A 85 5.69 12.70 0.91
C VAL A 85 6.50 11.59 1.57
N GLU A 86 5.81 10.57 2.07
CA GLU A 86 6.37 9.31 2.56
C GLU A 86 5.72 8.11 1.89
#